data_AF-A0A3C1UDN3-F1
#
_entry.id   AF-A0A3C1UDN3-F1
#
_cell.length_a   1.000
_cell.length_b   1.000
_cell.length_c   1.000
_cell.angle_alpha   90.00
_cell.angle_beta   90.00
_cell.angle_gamma   90.00
#
_symmetry.space_group_name_H-M   'P 1'
#
loop_
_entity.id
_entity.type
_entity.pdbx_description
1 polymer ?
#
loop_
_entity_poly.entity_id
_entity_poly.type
_entity_poly.pdbx_seq_one_letter_code
_entity_poly.pdbx_strand_id
1 'polypeptide(L)' 'SFLGLIMFIAVIASATQLVEMAVEKFSPSLYNSLGIFLPLIAVNCAILGGALFMQQKDFSSALT' A
#
# COMPACT_ATOMS: atom_id res chain seq x y z
N SER A 1 -0.67 14.43 -12.48
CA SER A 1 0.80 14.23 -12.59
C SER A 1 1.14 12.75 -12.57
N PHE A 2 1.77 12.23 -13.63
CA PHE A 2 2.14 10.80 -13.74
C PHE A 2 3.15 10.38 -12.65
N LEU A 3 4.07 11.27 -12.27
CA LEU A 3 5.01 11.02 -11.16
C LEU A 3 4.32 10.78 -9.80
N GLY A 4 3.16 11.41 -9.55
CA GLY A 4 2.43 11.22 -8.29
C GLY A 4 1.90 9.80 -8.15
N LEU A 5 1.36 9.24 -9.24
CA LEU A 5 0.87 7.87 -9.28
C LEU A 5 2.01 6.85 -9.05
N ILE A 6 3.17 7.07 -9.67
CA ILE A 6 4.35 6.21 -9.46
C ILE A 6 4.84 6.29 -8.00
N MET A 7 4.86 7.49 -7.40
CA MET A 7 5.26 7.65 -5.99
C MET A 7 4.30 6.92 -5.03
N PHE A 8 2.99 6.97 -5.26
CA PHE A 8 2.04 6.23 -4.44
C PHE A 8 2.27 4.71 -4.50
N ILE A 9 2.50 4.17 -5.70
CA ILE A 9 2.79 2.75 -5.88
C ILE A 9 4.10 2.37 -5.19
N ALA A 10 5.15 3.20 -5.31
CA ALA A 10 6.44 2.95 -4.68
C ALA A 10 6.36 2.94 -3.14
N VAL A 11 5.58 3.86 -2.54
CA VAL A 11 5.36 3.92 -1.09
C VAL A 11 4.61 2.69 -0.59
N ILE A 12 3.53 2.29 -1.27
CA ILE A 12 2.76 1.10 -0.88
C ILE A 12 3.62 -0.16 -1.04
N ALA A 13 4.35 -0.29 -2.16
CA ALA A 13 5.22 -1.43 -2.43
C ALA A 13 6.32 -1.59 -1.36
N SER A 14 7.01 -0.50 -1.01
CA SER A 14 8.05 -0.52 0.03
C SER A 14 7.49 -0.85 1.42
N ALA A 15 6.29 -0.38 1.75
CA ALA A 15 5.62 -0.73 3.00
C ALA A 15 5.25 -2.21 3.06
N THR A 16 4.67 -2.77 1.99
CA THR A 16 4.34 -4.20 1.95
C THR A 16 5.56 -5.10 1.92
N GLN A 17 6.65 -4.64 1.30
CA GLN A 17 7.95 -5.33 1.32
C GLN A 17 8.47 -5.49 2.75
N LEU A 18 8.32 -4.44 3.57
CA LEU A 18 8.71 -4.48 4.99
C LEU A 18 7.83 -5.45 5.78
N VAL A 19 6.53 -5.49 5.49
CA VAL A 19 5.59 -6.42 6.12
C VAL A 19 5.93 -7.87 5.76
N GLU A 20 6.39 -8.14 4.53
CA GLU A 20 6.81 -9.48 4.10
C GLU A 20 7.94 -10.01 5.00
N MET A 21 9.00 -9.21 5.16
CA MET A 21 10.13 -9.54 6.04
C MET A 21 9.71 -9.66 7.52
N ALA A 22 8.72 -8.88 7.96
CA ALA A 22 8.20 -8.96 9.33
C ALA A 22 7.40 -10.24 9.57
N VAL A 23 6.52 -10.63 8.64
CA VAL A 23 5.68 -11.84 8.75
C VAL A 23 6.52 -13.10 8.72
N GLU A 24 7.57 -13.15 7.88
CA GLU A 24 8.50 -14.27 7.82
C GLU A 24 9.18 -14.51 9.19
N LYS A 25 9.44 -13.44 9.95
CA LYS A 25 10.06 -13.51 11.28
C LYS A 25 9.09 -13.83 12.42
N PHE A 26 7.81 -13.45 12.32
CA PHE A 26 6.83 -13.65 13.38
C PHE A 26 6.02 -14.95 13.25
N SER A 27 5.70 -15.41 12.04
CA SER A 27 4.85 -16.61 11.84
C SER A 27 5.08 -17.26 10.46
N PRO A 28 6.03 -18.22 10.35
CA PRO A 28 6.32 -18.89 9.09
C PRO A 28 5.17 -19.77 8.59
N SER A 29 4.25 -20.19 9.47
CA SER A 29 3.04 -20.93 9.10
C SER A 29 2.04 -20.08 8.31
N LEU A 30 1.94 -18.78 8.60
CA LEU A 30 1.06 -17.85 7.90
C LEU A 30 1.66 -17.38 6.56
N TYR A 31 2.99 -17.24 6.48
CA TYR A 31 3.68 -16.93 5.22
C TYR A 31 3.41 -18.00 4.14
N ASN A 32 3.38 -19.28 4.52
CA ASN A 32 3.13 -20.39 3.59
C ASN A 32 1.72 -20.37 2.96
N SER A 33 0.74 -19.74 3.62
CA SER A 33 -0.61 -19.56 3.06
C SER A 33 -0.85 -18.18 2.43
N LEU A 34 -0.11 -17.14 2.86
CA LEU A 34 -0.42 -15.74 2.53
C LEU A 34 0.67 -15.00 1.72
N GLY A 35 1.84 -15.62 1.49
CA GLY A 35 3.00 -14.96 0.86
C GLY A 35 2.70 -14.30 -0.48
N ILE A 36 1.90 -14.93 -1.34
CA ILE A 36 1.55 -14.41 -2.68
C ILE A 36 0.42 -13.36 -2.60
N PHE A 37 -0.39 -13.39 -1.54
CA PHE A 37 -1.47 -12.44 -1.34
C PHE A 37 -0.97 -11.09 -0.85
N LEU A 38 0.20 -11.03 -0.20
CA LEU A 38 0.76 -9.81 0.36
C LEU A 38 1.17 -8.78 -0.73
N PRO A 39 1.84 -9.16 -1.83
CA PRO A 39 2.03 -8.28 -2.99
C PRO A 39 0.72 -7.96 -3.73
N LEU A 40 -0.23 -8.91 -3.76
CA LEU A 40 -1.53 -8.71 -4.41
C LEU A 40 -2.40 -7.66 -3.70
N ILE A 41 -2.23 -7.51 -2.38
CA ILE A 41 -2.86 -6.45 -1.58
C ILE A 41 -2.28 -5.08 -1.97
N ALA A 42 -0.97 -4.97 -2.20
CA ALA A 42 -0.31 -3.72 -2.58
C ALA A 42 -0.88 -3.13 -3.90
N VAL A 43 -1.21 -4.00 -4.85
CA VAL A 43 -1.79 -3.62 -6.15
C VAL A 43 -3.32 -3.62 -6.16
N ASN A 44 -3.96 -3.76 -5.00
CA ASN A 44 -5.41 -3.77 -4.92
C ASN A 44 -6.01 -2.42 -5.35
N CYS A 45 -7.00 -2.46 -6.24
CA CYS A 45 -7.64 -1.27 -6.78
C CYS A 45 -8.26 -0.36 -5.69
N ALA A 46 -8.76 -0.93 -4.59
CA ALA A 46 -9.35 -0.15 -3.50
C ALA A 46 -8.30 0.65 -2.72
N ILE A 47 -7.09 0.10 -2.52
CA ILE A 47 -5.99 0.80 -1.84
C ILE A 47 -5.48 1.93 -2.72
N LEU A 48 -5.26 1.65 -4.00
CA LEU A 48 -4.80 2.64 -4.97
C LEU A 48 -5.84 3.74 -5.18
N GLY A 49 -7.13 3.39 -5.25
CA GLY A 49 -8.24 4.33 -5.31
C GLY A 49 -8.37 5.18 -4.04
N GLY A 50 -8.15 4.60 -2.85
CA GLY A 50 -8.16 5.34 -1.58
C GLY A 50 -7.05 6.38 -1.47
N ALA A 51 -5.83 6.03 -1.90
CA ALA A 51 -4.71 6.97 -1.93
C ALA A 51 -4.95 8.14 -2.89
N LEU A 52 -5.49 7.86 -4.08
CA LEU A 52 -5.82 8.90 -5.07
C LEU A 52 -6.99 9.79 -4.61
N PHE A 53 -8.01 9.20 -3.98
CA PHE A 53 -9.13 9.96 -3.42
C PHE A 53 -8.66 10.89 -2.30
N MET A 54 -7.76 10.44 -1.43
CA MET A 54 -7.16 11.27 -0.38
C MET A 54 -6.33 12.43 -0.95
N GLN A 55 -5.56 12.22 -2.03
CA GLN A 55 -4.83 13.30 -2.69
C GLN A 55 -5.77 14.32 -3.38
N GLN A 56 -6.87 13.87 -3.98
CA GLN A 56 -7.84 14.76 -4.61
C GLN A 56 -8.73 15.49 -3.60
N LYS A 57 -8.94 14.93 -2.40
CA LYS A 57 -9.51 15.63 -1.26
C LYS A 57 -8.45 16.55 -0.67
N ASP A 58 -8.13 17.58 -1.45
CA ASP A 58 -7.31 18.71 -1.04
C ASP A 58 -7.83 19.23 0.31
N PHE A 59 -6.97 19.23 1.32
CA PHE A 59 -7.25 19.73 2.67
C PHE A 59 -7.51 21.25 2.70
N SER A 60 -7.79 21.91 1.56
CA SER A 60 -8.29 23.28 1.50
C SER A 60 -9.57 23.53 2.31
N SER A 61 -10.29 22.50 2.77
CA SER A 61 -11.49 22.64 3.61
C SER A 61 -11.29 22.36 5.10
N ALA A 62 -10.08 22.01 5.55
CA ALA A 62 -9.79 21.78 6.97
C ALA A 62 -9.16 22.99 7.68
N LEU A 63 -8.82 24.06 6.94
CA LEU A 63 -8.25 25.32 7.47
C LEU A 63 -9.10 26.56 7.08
N THR A 64 -10.43 26.43 7.04
CA THR A 64 -11.38 27.56 7.06
C THR A 64 -12.59 27.14 7.88
#